data_AF-A0A7S3WT17-F1
#
_entry.id   AF-A0A7S3WT17-F1
#
_cell.length_a   1.000
_cell.length_b   1.000
_cell.length_c   1.000
_cell.angle_alpha   90.00
_cell.angle_beta   90.00
_cell.angle_gamma   90.00
#
_symmetry.space_group_name_H-M   'P 1'
#
loop_
_entity.id
_entity.type
_entity.pdbx_description
1 polymer ?
#
loop_
_entity_poly.entity_id
_entity_poly.type
_entity_poly.pdbx_seq_one_letter_code
_entity_poly.pdbx_strand_id
1 'polypeptide(L)'
;NMCVQFDVEFLPARIWQGMWTAMFTICLSVFDCSALMHHVTRFTEEIFSALISLIFIIEALISVVKFYTEGNNGDNVAFLSTMLTFATFGLAMHLRAVKKGHLFTKPIRDALGNYGVAISILAFSGVAAAFKNSRPAMLDVPLTFEPSWVNPQTGKPRAWLVNPMGINKDFPVWAVFASIIPALGLTFLGYMDQNLTSILINRKDHNLKKPPAYHLDLMVCGVFVYPICAFLGLPFTHAATVRSITHLVSLTNYEQVALEG
;
A
#
# COMPACT_ATOMS: atom_id res chain seq x y z
N ASN A 1 0.75 -9.83 -19.96
CA ASN A 1 -0.01 -10.17 -21.19
C ASN A 1 0.49 -9.40 -22.41
N MET A 2 0.48 -8.06 -22.43
CA MET A 2 0.97 -7.30 -23.60
C MET A 2 2.42 -7.63 -23.99
N CYS A 3 3.37 -7.64 -23.04
CA CYS A 3 4.77 -7.98 -23.36
C CYS A 3 4.95 -9.41 -23.92
N VAL A 4 4.09 -10.36 -23.53
CA VAL A 4 4.12 -11.73 -24.04
C VAL A 4 3.61 -11.79 -25.48
N GLN A 5 2.63 -10.96 -25.84
CA GLN A 5 2.09 -10.88 -27.20
C GLN A 5 3.05 -10.20 -28.19
N PHE A 6 3.84 -9.24 -27.72
CA PHE A 6 4.82 -8.52 -28.55
C PHE A 6 6.23 -9.14 -28.55
N ASP A 7 6.43 -10.29 -27.90
CA ASP A 7 7.74 -10.96 -27.71
C ASP A 7 8.83 -10.04 -27.12
N VAL A 8 8.41 -9.10 -26.25
CA VAL A 8 9.30 -8.16 -25.58
C VAL A 8 9.56 -8.63 -24.16
N GLU A 9 10.83 -8.58 -23.72
CA GLU A 9 11.17 -8.86 -22.34
C GLU A 9 10.48 -7.86 -21.40
N PHE A 10 9.66 -8.38 -20.48
CA PHE A 10 8.88 -7.57 -19.54
C PHE A 10 9.76 -6.66 -18.68
N LEU A 11 10.96 -7.12 -18.34
CA LEU A 11 11.78 -6.47 -17.33
C LEU A 11 12.54 -5.23 -17.85
N PRO A 12 13.23 -5.29 -19.02
CA PRO A 12 13.73 -4.08 -19.65
C PRO A 12 12.60 -3.09 -20.00
N ALA A 13 11.45 -3.58 -20.48
CA ALA A 13 10.29 -2.72 -20.77
C ALA A 13 9.83 -1.94 -19.54
N ARG A 14 9.88 -2.58 -18.36
CA ARG A 14 9.56 -1.94 -17.08
C ARG A 14 10.59 -0.89 -16.67
N ILE A 15 11.89 -1.08 -16.94
CA ILE A 15 12.88 -0.03 -16.68
C ILE A 15 12.55 1.20 -17.52
N TRP A 16 12.37 1.02 -18.83
CA TRP A 16 12.04 2.13 -19.73
C TRP A 16 10.76 2.83 -19.31
N GLN A 17 9.72 2.07 -18.97
CA GLN A 17 8.49 2.64 -18.40
C GLN A 17 8.78 3.47 -17.13
N GLY A 18 9.56 2.94 -16.19
CA GLY A 18 9.91 3.64 -14.94
C GLY A 18 10.77 4.89 -15.17
N MET A 19 11.68 4.86 -16.15
CA MET A 19 12.50 6.01 -16.53
C MET A 19 11.66 7.12 -17.17
N TRP A 20 10.73 6.76 -18.05
CA TRP A 20 9.77 7.71 -18.61
C TRP A 20 8.85 8.30 -17.54
N THR A 21 8.35 7.46 -16.62
CA THR A 21 7.55 7.92 -15.47
C THR A 21 8.35 8.88 -14.60
N ALA A 22 9.61 8.57 -14.26
CA ALA A 22 10.49 9.47 -13.51
C ALA A 22 10.65 10.82 -14.21
N MET A 23 10.90 10.82 -15.52
CA MET A 23 11.04 12.04 -16.31
C MET A 23 9.75 12.87 -16.29
N PHE A 24 8.60 12.25 -16.54
CA PHE A 24 7.32 12.97 -16.51
C PHE A 24 6.97 13.50 -15.12
N THR A 25 7.23 12.73 -14.06
CA THR A 25 7.02 13.17 -12.67
C THR A 25 7.89 14.38 -12.32
N ILE A 26 9.16 14.39 -12.74
CA ILE A 26 10.06 15.53 -12.53
C ILE A 26 9.55 16.76 -13.29
N CYS A 27 9.14 16.60 -14.55
CA CYS A 27 8.53 17.67 -15.32
C CYS A 27 7.29 18.24 -14.61
N LEU A 28 6.37 17.39 -14.16
CA LEU A 28 5.16 17.83 -13.44
C LEU A 28 5.47 18.57 -12.12
N SER A 29 6.54 18.17 -11.43
CA SER A 29 7.02 18.84 -10.21
C SER A 29 7.56 20.25 -10.50
N VAL A 30 8.29 20.42 -11.61
CA VAL A 30 8.86 21.72 -12.00
C VAL A 30 7.80 22.67 -12.55
N PHE A 31 6.80 22.18 -13.30
CA PHE A 31 5.75 23.00 -13.90
C PHE A 31 4.63 23.42 -12.93
N ASP A 32 4.82 23.23 -11.62
CA ASP A 32 3.86 23.63 -10.58
C ASP A 32 2.44 23.10 -10.82
N CYS A 33 2.33 21.84 -11.30
CA CYS A 33 1.02 21.21 -11.47
C CYS A 33 0.27 21.05 -10.14
N SER A 34 0.97 21.11 -9.01
CA SER A 34 0.38 21.05 -7.67
C SER A 34 -0.58 22.22 -7.39
N ALA A 35 -0.57 23.31 -8.15
CA ALA A 35 -1.62 24.33 -8.09
C ALA A 35 -3.02 23.77 -8.41
N LEU A 36 -3.11 22.66 -9.16
CA LEU A 36 -4.35 21.95 -9.44
C LEU A 36 -5.05 21.44 -8.16
N MET A 37 -4.29 21.24 -7.08
CA MET A 37 -4.79 20.81 -5.78
C MET A 37 -5.79 21.79 -5.17
N HIS A 38 -5.67 23.09 -5.47
CA HIS A 38 -6.61 24.09 -4.98
C HIS A 38 -8.04 23.88 -5.54
N HIS A 39 -8.20 23.12 -6.63
CA HIS A 39 -9.49 22.85 -7.23
C HIS A 39 -10.21 21.63 -6.62
N VAL A 40 -9.51 20.81 -5.83
CA VAL A 40 -10.13 19.67 -5.14
C VAL A 40 -10.94 20.21 -3.95
N THR A 41 -12.23 19.89 -3.94
CA THR A 41 -13.13 20.32 -2.87
C THR A 41 -13.26 19.23 -1.82
N ARG A 42 -13.65 19.63 -0.60
CA ARG A 42 -13.98 18.72 0.51
C ARG A 42 -14.95 17.62 0.11
N PHE A 43 -15.91 17.93 -0.76
CA PHE A 43 -16.88 16.94 -1.25
C PHE A 43 -16.20 15.81 -2.02
N THR A 44 -15.25 16.13 -2.90
CA THR A 44 -14.48 15.15 -3.67
C THR A 44 -13.60 14.29 -2.75
N GLU A 45 -12.99 14.89 -1.73
CA GLU A 45 -12.17 14.18 -0.74
C GLU A 45 -13.00 13.16 0.06
N GLU A 46 -14.18 13.55 0.54
CA GLU A 46 -15.06 12.67 1.31
C GLU A 46 -15.56 11.49 0.46
N ILE A 47 -15.94 11.74 -0.81
CA ILE A 47 -16.29 10.67 -1.76
C ILE A 47 -15.14 9.70 -1.97
N PHE A 48 -13.94 10.23 -2.19
CA PHE A 48 -12.78 9.39 -2.47
C PHE A 48 -12.36 8.55 -1.26
N SER A 49 -12.37 9.14 -0.06
CA SER A 49 -12.12 8.39 1.19
C SER A 49 -13.16 7.28 1.39
N ALA A 50 -14.43 7.56 1.09
CA ALA A 50 -15.49 6.54 1.15
C ALA A 50 -15.28 5.42 0.12
N LEU A 51 -14.90 5.76 -1.11
CA LEU A 51 -14.60 4.80 -2.17
C LEU A 51 -13.44 3.89 -1.79
N ILE A 52 -12.31 4.44 -1.35
CA ILE A 52 -11.17 3.61 -0.93
C ILE A 52 -11.58 2.69 0.23
N SER A 53 -12.28 3.23 1.23
CA SER A 53 -12.73 2.45 2.39
C SER A 53 -13.62 1.28 1.95
N LEU A 54 -14.52 1.51 0.98
CA LEU A 54 -15.36 0.47 0.40
C LEU A 54 -14.53 -0.59 -0.35
N ILE A 55 -13.55 -0.19 -1.14
CA ILE A 55 -12.65 -1.12 -1.84
C ILE A 55 -11.91 -2.02 -0.84
N PHE A 56 -11.35 -1.46 0.23
CA PHE A 56 -10.68 -2.26 1.26
C PHE A 56 -11.61 -3.24 1.96
N ILE A 57 -12.86 -2.85 2.24
CA ILE A 57 -13.85 -3.75 2.84
C ILE A 57 -14.18 -4.90 1.87
N ILE A 58 -14.39 -4.60 0.59
CA ILE A 58 -14.67 -5.61 -0.44
C ILE A 58 -13.47 -6.57 -0.58
N GLU A 59 -12.24 -6.05 -0.62
CA GLU A 59 -11.03 -6.86 -0.71
C GLU A 59 -10.86 -7.79 0.50
N ALA A 60 -11.15 -7.30 1.71
CA ALA A 60 -11.15 -8.11 2.92
C ALA A 60 -12.19 -9.24 2.85
N LEU A 61 -13.40 -8.98 2.35
CA LEU A 61 -14.43 -10.00 2.16
C LEU A 61 -14.02 -11.03 1.09
N ILE A 62 -13.46 -10.58 -0.04
CA ILE A 62 -12.93 -11.47 -1.07
C ILE A 62 -11.84 -12.37 -0.48
N SER A 63 -10.96 -11.85 0.37
CA SER A 63 -9.94 -12.66 1.04
C SER A 63 -10.52 -13.76 1.93
N VAL A 64 -11.64 -13.50 2.62
CA VAL A 64 -12.33 -14.52 3.43
C VAL A 64 -12.95 -15.59 2.53
N VAL A 65 -13.55 -15.20 1.40
CA VAL A 65 -14.14 -16.15 0.44
C VAL A 65 -13.05 -16.99 -0.23
N LYS A 66 -11.87 -16.43 -0.51
CA LYS A 66 -10.74 -17.16 -1.10
C LYS A 66 -10.31 -18.36 -0.26
N PHE A 67 -10.46 -18.33 1.07
CA PHE A 67 -10.20 -19.51 1.91
C PHE A 67 -11.03 -20.73 1.53
N TYR A 68 -12.23 -20.52 0.97
CA TYR A 68 -13.11 -21.59 0.51
C TYR A 68 -12.88 -21.97 -0.95
N THR A 69 -12.35 -21.07 -1.78
CA THR A 69 -12.12 -21.32 -3.21
C THR A 69 -10.76 -21.95 -3.51
N GLU A 70 -9.70 -21.52 -2.80
CA GLU A 70 -8.32 -22.02 -3.00
C GLU A 70 -7.98 -23.19 -2.05
N GLY A 71 -8.87 -23.50 -1.11
CA GLY A 71 -8.67 -24.51 -0.07
C GLY A 71 -8.71 -25.95 -0.58
N ASN A 72 -7.58 -26.46 -1.07
CA ASN A 72 -7.30 -27.91 -1.13
C ASN A 72 -6.97 -28.51 0.26
N ASN A 73 -7.06 -27.68 1.31
CA ASN A 73 -6.90 -28.06 2.72
C ASN A 73 -8.29 -28.02 3.35
N GLY A 74 -8.78 -29.17 3.83
CA GLY A 74 -10.21 -29.43 4.09
C GLY A 74 -10.99 -28.37 4.86
N ASP A 75 -12.32 -28.42 4.72
CA ASP A 75 -13.33 -27.46 5.19
C ASP A 75 -13.10 -26.89 6.60
N ASN A 76 -12.55 -27.70 7.50
CA ASN A 76 -12.21 -27.32 8.87
C ASN A 76 -11.20 -26.15 8.96
N VAL A 77 -10.24 -26.07 8.03
CA VAL A 77 -9.20 -25.02 8.00
C VAL A 77 -9.79 -23.70 7.51
N ALA A 78 -10.66 -23.76 6.49
CA ALA A 78 -11.37 -22.59 5.99
C ALA A 78 -12.30 -22.01 7.07
N PHE A 79 -13.06 -22.86 7.77
CA PHE A 79 -13.91 -22.43 8.88
C PHE A 79 -13.11 -21.79 10.01
N LEU A 80 -11.99 -22.41 10.42
CA LEU A 80 -11.12 -21.85 11.45
C LEU A 80 -10.54 -20.49 11.04
N SER A 81 -10.09 -20.34 9.79
CA SER A 81 -9.52 -19.08 9.26
C SER A 81 -10.56 -17.95 9.27
N THR A 82 -11.80 -18.26 8.86
CA THR A 82 -12.92 -17.33 8.92
C THR A 82 -13.25 -16.93 10.36
N MET A 83 -13.36 -17.90 11.27
CA MET A 83 -13.60 -17.65 12.69
C MET A 83 -12.51 -16.77 13.30
N LEU A 84 -11.25 -17.04 13.00
CA LEU A 84 -10.11 -16.29 13.51
C LEU A 84 -10.10 -14.84 12.98
N THR A 85 -10.50 -14.64 11.73
CA THR A 85 -10.61 -13.31 11.10
C THR A 85 -11.67 -12.46 11.83
N PHE A 86 -12.87 -13.00 12.02
CA PHE A 86 -13.93 -12.29 12.74
C PHE A 86 -13.62 -12.10 14.23
N ALA A 87 -12.96 -13.07 14.86
CA ALA A 87 -12.55 -12.94 16.26
C ALA A 87 -11.47 -11.86 16.44
N THR A 88 -10.49 -11.78 15.53
CA THR A 88 -9.47 -10.72 15.52
C THR A 88 -10.09 -9.35 15.29
N PHE A 89 -10.99 -9.22 14.33
CA PHE A 89 -11.73 -7.97 14.09
C PHE A 89 -12.58 -7.56 15.30
N GLY A 90 -13.32 -8.51 15.87
CA GLY A 90 -14.15 -8.30 17.06
C GLY A 90 -13.31 -7.79 18.23
N LEU A 91 -12.25 -8.48 18.59
CA LEU A 91 -11.38 -8.06 19.69
C LEU A 91 -10.74 -6.69 19.42
N ALA A 92 -10.26 -6.43 18.20
CA ALA A 92 -9.67 -5.14 17.85
C ALA A 92 -10.68 -4.00 18.02
N MET A 93 -11.94 -4.21 17.63
CA MET A 93 -13.01 -3.23 17.82
C MET A 93 -13.37 -3.02 19.28
N HIS A 94 -13.40 -4.08 20.10
CA HIS A 94 -13.63 -3.96 21.54
C HIS A 94 -12.49 -3.18 22.22
N LEU A 95 -11.22 -3.52 21.95
CA LEU A 95 -10.07 -2.81 22.50
C LEU A 95 -10.02 -1.34 22.05
N ARG A 96 -10.45 -1.05 20.82
CA ARG A 96 -10.61 0.33 20.35
C ARG A 96 -11.74 1.08 21.06
N ALA A 97 -12.84 0.41 21.36
CA ALA A 97 -13.96 0.99 22.11
C ALA A 97 -13.60 1.28 23.58
N VAL A 98 -12.68 0.52 24.17
CA VAL A 98 -12.16 0.77 25.53
C VAL A 98 -11.62 2.19 25.69
N LYS A 99 -11.06 2.81 24.63
CA LYS A 99 -10.59 4.20 24.65
C LYS A 99 -11.69 5.21 25.03
N LYS A 100 -12.95 4.92 24.70
CA LYS A 100 -14.12 5.76 25.04
C LYS A 100 -14.76 5.39 26.39
N GLY A 101 -14.45 4.21 26.93
CA GLY A 101 -15.04 3.70 28.16
C GLY A 101 -14.46 4.31 29.44
N HIS A 102 -15.18 4.12 30.55
CA HIS A 102 -14.75 4.53 31.90
C HIS A 102 -14.07 3.39 32.70
N LEU A 103 -13.99 2.18 32.14
CA LEU A 103 -13.62 0.97 32.88
C LEU A 103 -12.14 0.88 33.32
N PHE A 104 -11.23 1.73 32.82
CA PHE A 104 -9.79 1.65 33.12
C PHE A 104 -9.16 3.01 33.44
N THR A 105 -8.02 2.99 34.13
CA THR A 105 -7.19 4.18 34.37
C THR A 105 -6.70 4.77 33.05
N LYS A 106 -6.54 6.11 32.99
CA LYS A 106 -6.14 6.84 31.77
C LYS A 106 -4.94 6.22 31.03
N PRO A 107 -3.79 5.91 31.67
CA PRO A 107 -2.62 5.39 30.94
C PRO A 107 -2.86 3.99 30.33
N ILE A 108 -3.55 3.10 31.06
CA ILE A 108 -3.87 1.76 30.59
C ILE A 108 -4.87 1.82 29.43
N ARG A 109 -5.90 2.68 29.55
CA ARG A 109 -6.92 2.88 28.53
C ARG A 109 -6.32 3.40 27.21
N ASP A 110 -5.40 4.36 27.29
CA ASP A 110 -4.75 4.94 26.12
C ASP A 110 -3.79 3.93 25.46
N ALA A 111 -3.04 3.16 26.26
CA ALA A 111 -2.19 2.08 25.75
C ALA A 111 -3.02 0.99 25.03
N LEU A 112 -4.10 0.52 25.66
CA LEU A 112 -4.95 -0.54 25.11
C LEU A 112 -5.68 -0.10 23.82
N GLY A 113 -6.10 1.18 23.77
CA GLY A 113 -6.73 1.76 22.59
C GLY A 113 -5.76 1.96 21.41
N ASN A 114 -4.52 2.38 21.68
CA ASN A 114 -3.53 2.64 20.64
C ASN A 114 -2.90 1.34 20.10
N TYR A 115 -2.65 0.34 20.96
CA TYR A 115 -2.08 -0.95 20.57
C TYR A 115 -3.14 -2.04 20.33
N GLY A 116 -4.43 -1.73 20.40
CA GLY A 116 -5.52 -2.73 20.35
C GLY A 116 -5.49 -3.63 19.11
N VAL A 117 -5.21 -3.08 17.93
CA VAL A 117 -5.08 -3.86 16.69
C VAL A 117 -3.89 -4.84 16.77
N ALA A 118 -2.73 -4.37 17.21
CA ALA A 118 -1.53 -5.21 17.34
C ALA A 118 -1.71 -6.31 18.39
N ILE A 119 -2.28 -5.99 19.55
CA ILE A 119 -2.59 -6.95 20.61
C ILE A 119 -3.55 -8.03 20.09
N SER A 120 -4.55 -7.65 19.30
CA SER A 120 -5.53 -8.59 18.73
C SER A 120 -4.88 -9.55 17.73
N ILE A 121 -4.01 -9.03 16.85
CA ILE A 121 -3.25 -9.85 15.90
C ILE A 121 -2.35 -10.85 16.66
N LEU A 122 -1.63 -10.40 17.69
CA LEU A 122 -0.77 -11.27 18.49
C LEU A 122 -1.55 -12.36 19.24
N ALA A 123 -2.67 -11.99 19.86
CA ALA A 123 -3.52 -12.93 20.59
C ALA A 123 -4.04 -14.04 19.68
N PHE A 124 -4.62 -13.68 18.54
CA PHE A 124 -5.19 -14.68 17.63
C PHE A 124 -4.14 -15.41 16.77
N SER A 125 -2.99 -14.80 16.49
CA SER A 125 -1.83 -15.53 15.94
C SER A 125 -1.34 -16.60 16.92
N GLY A 126 -1.31 -16.31 18.23
CA GLY A 126 -1.02 -17.29 19.27
C GLY A 126 -2.05 -18.42 19.33
N VAL A 127 -3.35 -18.09 19.23
CA VAL A 127 -4.42 -19.10 19.15
C VAL A 127 -4.26 -19.99 17.91
N ALA A 128 -3.94 -19.42 16.75
CA ALA A 128 -3.67 -20.19 15.53
C ALA A 128 -2.51 -21.18 15.72
N ALA A 129 -1.45 -20.78 16.43
CA ALA A 129 -0.29 -21.64 16.69
C ALA A 129 -0.61 -22.82 17.63
N ALA A 130 -1.60 -22.67 18.52
CA ALA A 130 -2.04 -23.73 19.43
C ALA A 130 -2.75 -24.88 18.69
N PHE A 131 -3.47 -24.59 17.60
CA PHE A 131 -4.16 -25.59 16.78
C PHE A 131 -3.20 -26.25 15.77
N LYS A 132 -2.40 -27.22 16.25
CA LYS A 132 -1.43 -27.96 15.41
C LYS A 132 -2.07 -28.78 14.28
N ASN A 133 -3.30 -29.26 14.46
CA ASN A 133 -3.95 -30.19 13.51
C ASN A 133 -4.67 -29.49 12.33
N SER A 134 -4.96 -28.19 12.44
CA SER A 134 -5.70 -27.43 11.43
C SER A 134 -5.06 -26.05 11.24
N ARG A 135 -3.78 -26.00 10.88
CA ARG A 135 -3.09 -24.71 10.74
C ARG A 135 -3.65 -23.93 9.54
N PRO A 136 -4.18 -22.71 9.76
CA PRO A 136 -4.55 -21.83 8.67
C PRO A 136 -3.32 -21.44 7.86
N ALA A 137 -3.52 -21.04 6.60
CA ALA A 137 -2.44 -20.54 5.75
C ALA A 137 -1.77 -19.34 6.43
N MET A 138 -0.54 -19.54 6.92
CA MET A 138 0.27 -18.47 7.46
C MET A 138 0.91 -17.67 6.32
N LEU A 139 1.30 -16.44 6.63
CA LEU A 139 2.02 -15.59 5.69
C LEU A 139 3.32 -16.27 5.29
N ASP A 140 3.43 -16.61 4.00
CA ASP A 140 4.65 -17.19 3.43
C ASP A 140 5.70 -16.09 3.30
N VAL A 141 6.75 -16.19 4.11
CA VAL A 141 7.88 -15.25 4.10
C VAL A 141 9.11 -16.03 3.66
N PRO A 142 9.71 -15.70 2.50
CA PRO A 142 10.93 -16.38 2.07
C PRO A 142 12.05 -16.09 3.06
N LEU A 143 12.80 -17.13 3.44
CA LEU A 143 13.91 -17.04 4.39
C LEU A 143 15.15 -16.36 3.78
N THR A 144 15.24 -16.29 2.44
CA THR A 144 16.33 -15.66 1.71
C THR A 144 15.84 -14.42 0.97
N PHE A 145 16.62 -13.34 1.05
CA PHE A 145 16.39 -12.15 0.24
C PHE A 145 16.83 -12.41 -1.20
N GLU A 146 15.93 -13.00 -1.99
CA GLU A 146 16.15 -13.30 -3.38
C GLU A 146 15.14 -12.55 -4.27
N PRO A 147 15.55 -12.12 -5.48
CA PRO A 147 14.63 -11.49 -6.41
C PRO A 147 13.49 -12.45 -6.75
N SER A 148 12.27 -11.90 -6.82
CA SER A 148 11.00 -12.64 -6.95
C SER A 148 10.86 -13.48 -8.22
N TRP A 149 11.78 -13.37 -9.17
CA TRP A 149 11.80 -14.18 -10.39
C TRP A 149 13.12 -14.96 -10.49
N VAL A 150 13.01 -16.28 -10.39
CA VAL A 150 14.07 -17.23 -10.71
C VAL A 150 13.87 -17.69 -12.15
N ASN A 151 14.93 -17.70 -12.94
CA ASN A 151 14.83 -18.18 -14.32
C ASN A 151 14.55 -19.70 -14.32
N PRO A 152 13.44 -20.18 -14.92
CA PRO A 152 13.09 -21.60 -14.94
C PRO A 152 14.13 -22.49 -15.62
N GLN A 153 14.99 -21.93 -16.49
CA GLN A 153 15.95 -22.69 -17.29
C GLN A 153 17.35 -22.76 -16.67
N THR A 154 17.75 -21.79 -15.84
CA THR A 154 19.11 -21.72 -15.28
C THR A 154 19.16 -21.88 -13.77
N GLY A 155 18.01 -21.88 -13.08
CA GLY A 155 17.93 -22.06 -11.62
C GLY A 155 18.66 -20.98 -10.79
N LYS A 156 19.14 -19.91 -11.44
CA LYS A 156 19.84 -18.79 -10.79
C LYS A 156 18.86 -17.65 -10.53
N PRO A 157 18.94 -17.01 -9.35
CA PRO A 157 18.20 -15.79 -9.08
C PRO A 157 18.64 -14.70 -10.06
N ARG A 158 17.70 -13.84 -10.45
CA ARG A 158 17.98 -12.66 -11.26
C ARG A 158 19.06 -11.77 -10.60
N ALA A 159 19.86 -11.07 -11.40
CA ALA A 159 20.73 -10.01 -10.88
C ALA A 159 19.91 -8.81 -10.35
N TRP A 160 20.25 -8.29 -9.17
CA TRP A 160 19.54 -7.16 -8.56
C TRP A 160 19.47 -5.92 -9.45
N LEU A 161 20.53 -5.65 -10.22
CA LEU A 161 20.53 -4.61 -11.23
C LEU A 161 20.10 -5.19 -12.58
N VAL A 162 19.02 -4.66 -13.13
CA VAL A 162 18.52 -5.06 -14.43
C VAL A 162 19.19 -4.26 -15.54
N ASN A 163 19.68 -4.95 -16.58
CA ASN A 163 20.22 -4.29 -17.77
C ASN A 163 19.09 -3.67 -18.63
N PRO A 164 19.09 -2.35 -18.89
CA PRO A 164 18.07 -1.69 -19.70
C PRO A 164 18.08 -2.08 -21.18
N MET A 165 19.19 -2.63 -21.69
CA MET A 165 19.31 -3.03 -23.11
C MET A 165 18.91 -4.48 -23.39
N GLY A 166 18.50 -5.24 -22.37
CA GLY A 166 18.10 -6.65 -22.51
C GLY A 166 18.87 -7.59 -21.60
N ILE A 167 18.22 -8.65 -21.14
CA ILE A 167 18.86 -9.75 -20.40
C ILE A 167 19.17 -10.93 -21.34
N ASN A 168 18.22 -11.33 -22.19
CA ASN A 168 18.40 -12.44 -23.14
C ASN A 168 18.21 -12.04 -24.62
N LYS A 169 17.51 -10.94 -24.89
CA LYS A 169 17.31 -10.37 -26.24
C LYS A 169 17.58 -8.87 -26.22
N ASP A 170 18.15 -8.34 -27.30
CA ASP A 170 18.32 -6.89 -27.47
C ASP A 170 16.96 -6.21 -27.46
N PHE A 171 16.81 -5.17 -26.63
CA PHE A 171 15.55 -4.47 -26.49
C PHE A 171 15.29 -3.58 -27.72
N PRO A 172 14.21 -3.82 -28.49
CA PRO A 172 14.00 -3.09 -29.72
C PRO A 172 13.64 -1.63 -29.43
N VAL A 173 14.21 -0.71 -30.20
CA VAL A 173 14.03 0.75 -30.01
C VAL A 173 12.56 1.17 -30.07
N TRP A 174 11.74 0.50 -30.89
CA TRP A 174 10.30 0.77 -30.96
C TRP A 174 9.62 0.53 -29.60
N ALA A 175 10.06 -0.48 -28.84
CA ALA A 175 9.46 -0.81 -27.55
C ALA A 175 9.82 0.23 -26.48
N VAL A 176 10.96 0.93 -26.62
CA VAL A 176 11.32 2.06 -25.77
C VAL A 176 10.29 3.17 -25.93
N PHE A 177 9.94 3.52 -27.15
CA PHE A 177 8.91 4.55 -27.42
C PHE A 177 7.50 4.07 -27.07
N ALA A 178 7.17 2.81 -27.32
CA ALA A 178 5.87 2.25 -26.95
C ALA A 178 5.63 2.28 -25.42
N SER A 179 6.69 2.19 -24.62
CA SER A 179 6.60 2.26 -23.14
C SER A 179 6.23 3.65 -22.60
N ILE A 180 6.22 4.71 -23.43
CA ILE A 180 5.79 6.05 -23.05
C ILE A 180 4.30 6.07 -22.67
N ILE A 181 3.46 5.34 -23.41
CA ILE A 181 2.01 5.32 -23.16
C ILE A 181 1.67 4.77 -21.76
N PRO A 182 2.15 3.57 -21.36
CA PRO A 182 1.93 3.08 -20.01
C PRO A 182 2.66 3.92 -18.95
N ALA A 183 3.79 4.54 -19.29
CA ALA A 183 4.48 5.45 -18.38
C ALA A 183 3.68 6.72 -18.07
N LEU A 184 3.01 7.31 -19.07
CA LEU A 184 2.12 8.45 -18.89
C LEU A 184 0.93 8.08 -17.99
N GLY A 185 0.31 6.92 -18.22
CA GLY A 185 -0.77 6.42 -17.37
C GLY A 185 -0.32 6.21 -15.91
N LEU A 186 0.87 5.62 -15.71
CA LEU A 186 1.45 5.43 -14.38
C LEU A 186 1.78 6.77 -13.70
N THR A 187 2.31 7.73 -14.45
CA THR A 187 2.63 9.08 -13.95
C THR A 187 1.36 9.79 -13.48
N PHE A 188 0.29 9.74 -14.29
CA PHE A 188 -0.99 10.35 -13.96
C PHE A 188 -1.60 9.71 -12.71
N LEU A 189 -1.62 8.38 -12.63
CA LEU A 189 -2.13 7.67 -11.46
C LEU A 189 -1.32 8.01 -10.20
N GLY A 190 0.01 7.95 -10.28
CA GLY A 190 0.88 8.28 -9.15
C GLY A 190 0.75 9.73 -8.70
N TYR A 191 0.65 10.66 -9.64
CA TYR A 191 0.38 12.06 -9.37
C TYR A 191 -0.96 12.25 -8.64
N MET A 192 -2.04 11.60 -9.11
CA MET A 192 -3.36 11.70 -8.49
C MET A 192 -3.37 11.12 -7.06
N ASP A 193 -2.79 9.93 -6.87
CA ASP A 193 -2.76 9.25 -5.56
C ASP A 193 -1.93 10.02 -4.52
N GLN A 194 -0.79 10.58 -4.92
CA GLN A 194 0.10 11.32 -4.04
C GLN A 194 -0.53 12.64 -3.58
N ASN A 195 -1.12 13.36 -4.52
CA ASN A 195 -1.83 14.60 -4.27
C ASN A 195 -3.04 14.38 -3.36
N LEU A 196 -3.89 13.42 -3.72
CA LEU A 196 -5.06 13.14 -2.92
C LEU A 196 -4.70 12.67 -1.50
N THR A 197 -3.71 11.78 -1.37
CA THR A 197 -3.27 11.32 -0.05
C THR A 197 -2.75 12.48 0.79
N SER A 198 -2.01 13.40 0.17
CA SER A 198 -1.48 14.57 0.85
C SER A 198 -2.57 15.57 1.24
N ILE A 199 -3.64 15.75 0.46
CA ILE A 199 -4.81 16.55 0.87
C ILE A 199 -5.46 15.95 2.11
N LEU A 200 -5.72 14.65 2.07
CA LEU A 200 -6.46 13.97 3.13
C LEU A 200 -5.71 14.00 4.48
N ILE A 201 -4.38 13.92 4.42
CA ILE A 201 -3.50 14.06 5.59
C ILE A 201 -3.49 15.51 6.07
N ASN A 202 -3.30 16.47 5.16
CA ASN A 202 -3.17 17.90 5.47
C ASN A 202 -4.51 18.63 5.65
N ARG A 203 -5.59 17.87 5.90
CA ARG A 203 -6.90 18.45 6.23
C ARG A 203 -6.76 19.42 7.42
N LYS A 204 -7.40 20.59 7.32
CA LYS A 204 -7.36 21.64 8.35
C LYS A 204 -7.78 21.12 9.74
N ASP A 205 -8.71 20.16 9.78
CA ASP A 205 -9.18 19.52 11.01
C ASP A 205 -8.07 18.83 11.83
N HIS A 206 -6.95 18.45 11.18
CA HIS A 206 -5.83 17.78 11.86
C HIS A 206 -4.83 18.76 12.49
N ASN A 207 -4.97 20.08 12.28
CA ASN A 207 -4.14 21.12 12.90
C ASN A 207 -2.62 20.82 12.89
N LEU A 208 -2.10 20.41 11.73
CA LEU A 208 -0.69 20.09 11.58
C LEU A 208 0.19 21.35 11.73
N LYS A 209 1.29 21.23 12.49
CA LYS A 209 2.21 22.34 12.78
C LYS A 209 3.16 22.70 11.63
N LYS A 210 3.36 21.79 10.67
CA LYS A 210 4.30 21.96 9.55
C LYS A 210 3.52 22.21 8.25
N PRO A 211 4.00 23.11 7.37
CA PRO A 211 3.37 23.37 6.10
C PRO A 211 3.45 22.13 5.19
N PRO A 212 2.47 21.93 4.29
CA PRO A 212 2.50 20.82 3.36
C PRO A 212 3.58 21.03 2.29
N ALA A 213 4.26 19.96 1.88
CA ALA A 213 5.35 20.00 0.91
C ALA A 213 5.05 19.10 -0.29
N TYR A 214 4.00 19.42 -1.04
CA TYR A 214 3.52 18.61 -2.17
C TYR A 214 4.57 18.47 -3.29
N HIS A 215 5.28 19.54 -3.61
CA HIS A 215 6.25 19.53 -4.73
C HIS A 215 7.49 18.71 -4.38
N LEU A 216 7.92 18.81 -3.12
CA LEU A 216 9.07 18.05 -2.62
C LEU A 216 8.77 16.56 -2.63
N ASP A 217 7.57 16.16 -2.22
CA ASP A 217 7.17 14.75 -2.22
C ASP A 217 7.12 14.18 -3.65
N LEU A 218 6.59 14.94 -4.62
CA LEU A 218 6.58 14.55 -6.03
C LEU A 218 8.01 14.49 -6.60
N MET A 219 8.87 15.45 -6.26
CA MET A 219 10.28 15.49 -6.70
C MET A 219 11.07 14.30 -6.15
N VAL A 220 10.88 13.94 -4.88
CA VAL A 220 11.54 12.78 -4.27
C VAL A 220 11.08 11.48 -4.93
N CYS A 221 9.79 11.34 -5.23
CA CYS A 221 9.27 10.20 -5.98
C CYS A 221 9.88 10.10 -7.40
N GLY A 222 9.92 11.22 -8.12
CA GLY A 222 10.49 11.31 -9.46
C GLY A 222 11.99 11.02 -9.52
N VAL A 223 12.78 11.61 -8.62
CA VAL A 223 14.25 11.55 -8.65
C VAL A 223 14.78 10.25 -8.05
N PHE A 224 14.19 9.76 -6.96
CA PHE A 224 14.73 8.62 -6.22
C PHE A 224 13.87 7.37 -6.40
N VAL A 225 12.59 7.44 -6.06
CA VAL A 225 11.75 6.24 -5.92
C VAL A 225 11.57 5.53 -7.26
N TYR A 226 11.15 6.23 -8.31
CA TYR A 226 10.90 5.60 -9.60
C TYR A 226 12.17 5.05 -10.28
N PRO A 227 13.30 5.77 -10.33
CA PRO A 227 14.54 5.23 -10.89
C PRO A 227 15.08 4.04 -10.10
N ILE A 228 15.09 4.12 -8.76
CA ILE A 228 15.58 3.01 -7.92
C ILE A 228 14.70 1.77 -8.11
N CYS A 229 13.37 1.91 -8.10
CA CYS A 229 12.46 0.78 -8.35
C CYS A 229 12.57 0.25 -9.78
N ALA A 230 12.84 1.11 -10.77
CA ALA A 230 13.05 0.71 -12.15
C ALA A 230 14.31 -0.16 -12.30
N PHE A 231 15.47 0.35 -11.85
CA PHE A 231 16.75 -0.35 -11.95
C PHE A 231 16.82 -1.64 -11.12
N LEU A 232 16.20 -1.65 -9.94
CA LEU A 232 16.11 -2.83 -9.08
C LEU A 232 14.99 -3.80 -9.48
N GLY A 233 14.14 -3.44 -10.46
CA GLY A 233 13.00 -4.25 -10.88
C GLY A 233 11.92 -4.42 -9.79
N LEU A 234 11.88 -3.52 -8.80
CA LEU A 234 10.96 -3.53 -7.67
C LEU A 234 9.58 -2.95 -8.05
N PRO A 235 8.48 -3.36 -7.38
CA PRO A 235 7.16 -2.72 -7.51
C PRO A 235 7.26 -1.20 -7.34
N PHE A 236 6.62 -0.47 -8.25
CA PHE A 236 6.50 0.98 -8.12
C PHE A 236 5.64 1.28 -6.90
N THR A 237 6.23 1.96 -5.92
CA THR A 237 5.55 2.33 -4.68
C THR A 237 4.80 3.63 -4.89
N HIS A 238 3.57 3.69 -4.39
CA HIS A 238 2.72 4.88 -4.39
C HIS A 238 2.26 5.19 -2.97
N ALA A 239 1.82 6.44 -2.75
CA ALA A 239 1.32 6.87 -1.46
C ALA A 239 0.09 6.04 -1.03
N ALA A 240 0.17 5.38 0.12
CA ALA A 240 -0.92 4.54 0.62
C ALA A 240 -1.86 5.36 1.51
N THR A 241 -3.03 5.73 0.98
CA THR A 241 -3.96 6.66 1.64
C THR A 241 -4.45 6.15 3.01
N VAL A 242 -5.03 4.95 3.08
CA VAL A 242 -5.61 4.42 4.34
C VAL A 242 -4.57 4.20 5.43
N ARG A 243 -3.38 3.71 5.05
CA ARG A 243 -2.27 3.51 5.99
C ARG A 243 -1.80 4.84 6.55
N SER A 244 -1.67 5.85 5.70
CA SER A 244 -1.22 7.18 6.11
C SER A 244 -2.21 7.86 7.06
N ILE A 245 -3.53 7.73 6.81
CA ILE A 245 -4.57 8.21 7.75
C ILE A 245 -4.48 7.47 9.09
N THR A 246 -4.36 6.14 9.06
CA THR A 246 -4.31 5.34 10.29
C THR A 246 -3.08 5.70 11.12
N HIS A 247 -1.94 5.93 10.46
CA HIS A 247 -0.72 6.42 11.07
C HIS A 247 -0.91 7.82 11.67
N LEU A 248 -1.55 8.75 10.95
CA LEU A 248 -1.89 10.07 11.47
C LEU A 248 -2.75 9.95 12.73
N VAL A 249 -3.84 9.17 12.70
CA VAL A 249 -4.74 8.97 13.86
C VAL A 249 -4.00 8.38 15.06
N SER A 250 -2.99 7.53 14.84
CA SER A 250 -2.17 6.97 15.92
C SER A 250 -1.22 7.98 16.56
N LEU A 251 -0.85 9.04 15.83
CA LEU A 251 0.03 10.12 16.28
C LEU A 251 -0.75 11.37 16.75
N THR A 252 -2.07 11.37 16.63
CA THR A 252 -2.92 12.49 17.05
C THR A 252 -3.26 12.40 18.54
N ASN A 253 -2.90 13.44 19.28
CA ASN A 253 -3.41 13.66 20.63
C ASN A 253 -4.72 14.43 20.57
N TYR A 254 -5.76 13.90 21.20
CA TYR A 254 -7.06 14.55 21.31
C TYR A 254 -7.12 15.31 22.63
N GLU A 255 -7.18 16.64 22.57
CA GLU A 255 -7.43 17.49 23.74
C GLU A 255 -8.93 17.83 23.78
N GLN A 256 -9.58 17.55 24.91
CA GLN A 256 -10.97 17.95 25.12
C GLN A 256 -10.97 19.41 25.56
N VAL A 257 -11.20 20.33 24.63
CA VAL A 257 -11.45 21.73 24.95
C VAL A 257 -12.91 21.85 25.35
N ALA A 258 -13.19 22.18 26.61
CA ALA A 258 -14.52 22.60 27.01
C ALA A 258 -14.80 23.94 26.31
N LEU A 259 -15.79 23.97 25.43
CA LEU A 259 -16.26 25.22 24.87
C LEU A 259 -16.94 25.99 26.01
N GLU A 260 -16.30 27.05 26.50
CA GLU A 260 -16.98 28.07 27.28
C GLU A 260 -18.05 28.70 26.37
N GLY A 261 -19.30 28.62 26.80
CA GLY A 261 -20.49 28.91 26.01
C GLY A 261 -20.62 30.35 25.54
#